data_AF-A0A955G3U4-F1
#
_entry.id   AF-A0A955G3U4-F1
#
_cell.length_a   1.000
_cell.length_b   1.000
_cell.length_c   1.000
_cell.angle_alpha   90.00
_cell.angle_beta   90.00
_cell.angle_gamma   90.00
#
_symmetry.space_group_name_H-M   'P 1'
#
loop_
_entity.id
_entity.type
_entity.pdbx_description
1 polymer ?
#
loop_
_entity_poly.entity_id
_entity_poly.type
_entity_poly.pdbx_seq_one_letter_code
_entity_poly.pdbx_strand_id
1 'polypeptide(L)'
;MTPEEGYRKYRGKCKEYSEKACAEDPTLTLVRGHYFCPIWGTEEQHWWTARQDGTIYDPTREQFPSKGLGIYTPYVGIVECANCGKEIPEEEASFESRYAFCSNLCHGQFVGVY
;
A
#
# COMPACT_ATOMS: atom_id res chain seq x y z
N MET A 1 20.60 -10.87 7.05
CA MET A 1 19.77 -9.86 7.71
C MET A 1 18.74 -10.57 8.56
N THR A 2 18.70 -10.26 9.84
CA THR A 2 17.66 -10.74 10.76
C THR A 2 16.33 -10.02 10.46
N PRO A 3 15.17 -10.56 10.86
CA PRO A 3 13.89 -9.87 10.69
C PRO A 3 13.89 -8.47 11.33
N GLU A 4 14.54 -8.29 12.47
CA GLU A 4 14.61 -7.01 13.16
C GLU A 4 15.48 -5.98 12.43
N GLU A 5 16.62 -6.39 11.89
CA GLU A 5 17.47 -5.54 11.05
C GLU A 5 16.73 -5.10 9.77
N GLY A 6 16.04 -6.04 9.13
CA GLY A 6 15.24 -5.78 7.93
C GLY A 6 14.11 -4.80 8.21
N TYR A 7 13.37 -5.03 9.30
CA TYR A 7 12.32 -4.11 9.76
C TYR A 7 12.85 -2.70 9.96
N ARG A 8 13.93 -2.53 10.74
CA ARG A 8 14.52 -1.21 11.03
C ARG A 8 15.02 -0.51 9.76
N LYS A 9 15.55 -1.26 8.80
CA LYS A 9 16.10 -0.68 7.56
C LYS A 9 15.01 -0.21 6.60
N TYR A 10 13.99 -1.04 6.40
CA TYR A 10 13.07 -0.94 5.27
C TYR A 10 11.66 -0.46 5.63
N ARG A 11 11.21 -0.60 6.89
CA ARG A 11 9.85 -0.22 7.28
C ARG A 11 9.60 1.26 6.96
N GLY A 12 8.49 1.52 6.27
CA GLY A 12 8.10 2.86 5.82
C GLY A 12 8.86 3.38 4.59
N LYS A 13 9.78 2.59 4.00
CA LYS A 13 10.57 2.98 2.82
C LYS A 13 10.28 2.14 1.58
N CYS A 14 9.25 1.29 1.60
CA CYS A 14 8.91 0.41 0.48
C CYS A 14 8.69 1.14 -0.84
N LYS A 15 8.05 2.32 -0.81
CA LYS A 15 7.86 3.16 -1.99
C LYS A 15 9.21 3.65 -2.56
N GLU A 16 10.04 4.26 -1.71
CA GLU A 16 11.34 4.81 -2.11
C GLU A 16 12.25 3.75 -2.76
N TYR A 17 12.33 2.56 -2.16
CA TYR A 17 13.16 1.47 -2.70
C TYR A 17 12.58 0.86 -3.97
N SER A 18 11.25 0.80 -4.12
CA SER A 18 10.60 0.32 -5.33
C SER A 18 10.75 1.31 -6.49
N GLU A 19 10.64 2.61 -6.22
CA GLU A 19 10.92 3.67 -7.22
C GLU A 19 12.38 3.63 -7.67
N LYS A 20 13.33 3.45 -6.75
CA LYS A 20 14.75 3.25 -7.08
C LYS A 20 14.97 2.02 -7.95
N ALA A 21 14.34 0.89 -7.63
CA ALA A 21 14.42 -0.32 -8.44
C ALA A 21 13.91 -0.08 -9.87
N CYS A 22 12.79 0.61 -10.05
CA CYS A 22 12.29 0.96 -11.40
C CYS A 22 13.21 1.96 -12.13
N ALA A 23 13.90 2.85 -11.42
CA ALA A 23 14.89 3.75 -12.02
C ALA A 23 16.14 3.00 -12.51
N GLU A 24 16.55 1.95 -11.80
CA GLU A 24 17.68 1.09 -12.17
C GLU A 24 17.32 0.09 -13.28
N ASP A 25 16.11 -0.47 -13.24
CA ASP A 25 15.56 -1.37 -14.24
C ASP A 25 14.19 -0.87 -14.72
N PRO A 26 14.14 -0.12 -15.83
CA PRO A 26 12.89 0.43 -16.39
C PRO A 26 11.89 -0.62 -16.88
N THR A 27 12.25 -1.91 -16.90
CA THR A 27 11.30 -2.98 -17.25
C THR A 27 10.38 -3.36 -16.08
N LEU A 28 10.72 -2.93 -14.87
CA LEU A 28 9.91 -3.12 -13.68
C LEU A 28 8.72 -2.17 -13.66
N THR A 29 7.58 -2.69 -13.21
CA THR A 29 6.37 -1.90 -12.97
C THR A 29 6.23 -1.64 -11.47
N LEU A 30 6.07 -0.38 -11.07
CA LEU A 30 5.79 -0.01 -9.68
C LEU A 30 4.33 -0.36 -9.35
N VAL A 31 4.10 -1.08 -8.24
CA VAL A 31 2.78 -1.52 -7.81
C VAL A 31 2.52 -1.03 -6.39
N ARG A 32 1.32 -0.48 -6.17
CA ARG A 32 0.75 -0.15 -4.85
C ARG A 32 -0.28 -1.20 -4.48
N GLY A 33 -0.33 -1.59 -3.21
CA GLY A 33 -1.31 -2.55 -2.73
C GLY A 33 -1.12 -2.94 -1.28
N HIS A 34 -1.44 -4.19 -1.00
CA HIS A 34 -1.36 -4.77 0.32
C HIS A 34 -0.51 -6.04 0.31
N TYR A 35 0.27 -6.22 1.38
CA TYR A 35 1.01 -7.44 1.64
C TYR A 35 0.46 -8.11 2.90
N PHE A 36 -0.04 -9.34 2.77
CA PHE A 36 -0.41 -10.17 3.90
C PHE A 36 0.79 -10.98 4.38
N CYS A 37 1.24 -10.71 5.61
CA CYS A 37 2.34 -11.44 6.24
C CYS A 37 1.79 -12.62 7.06
N PRO A 38 2.00 -13.89 6.66
CA PRO A 38 1.43 -15.05 7.38
C PRO A 38 1.99 -15.26 8.79
N ILE A 39 3.14 -14.66 9.11
CA ILE A 39 3.75 -14.76 10.44
C ILE A 39 3.18 -13.72 11.41
N TRP A 40 2.87 -12.51 10.93
CA TRP A 40 2.19 -11.50 11.75
C TRP A 40 0.67 -11.70 11.75
N GLY A 41 0.11 -12.32 10.72
CA GLY A 41 -1.32 -12.44 10.52
C GLY A 41 -1.99 -11.10 10.18
N THR A 42 -1.24 -10.15 9.62
CA THR A 42 -1.74 -8.82 9.27
C THR A 42 -1.58 -8.51 7.79
N GLU A 43 -2.50 -7.69 7.28
CA GLU A 43 -2.43 -7.09 5.96
C GLU A 43 -1.88 -5.66 6.08
N GLU A 44 -0.80 -5.38 5.37
CA GLU A 44 -0.04 -4.14 5.49
C GLU A 44 -0.05 -3.40 4.15
N GLN A 45 -0.28 -2.08 4.17
CA GLN A 45 -0.08 -1.26 2.98
C GLN A 45 1.37 -1.35 2.53
N HIS A 46 1.56 -1.59 1.23
CA HIS A 46 2.87 -1.91 0.70
C HIS A 46 3.06 -1.45 -0.75
N TRP A 47 4.31 -1.18 -1.09
CA TRP A 47 4.75 -0.91 -2.45
C TRP A 47 5.81 -1.94 -2.84
N TRP A 48 5.69 -2.48 -4.04
CA TRP A 48 6.65 -3.41 -4.62
C TRP A 48 6.78 -3.17 -6.12
N THR A 49 7.59 -3.98 -6.79
CA THR A 49 7.67 -3.97 -8.24
C THR A 49 7.29 -5.32 -8.83
N ALA A 50 6.75 -5.32 -10.04
CA ALA A 50 6.47 -6.51 -10.82
C ALA A 50 7.35 -6.53 -12.07
N ARG A 51 7.89 -7.70 -12.40
CA ARG A 51 8.55 -7.93 -13.68
C ARG A 51 7.52 -8.07 -14.81
N GLN A 52 7.98 -7.99 -16.04
CA GLN A 52 7.13 -8.13 -17.24
C GLN A 52 6.40 -9.49 -17.31
N ASP A 53 6.96 -10.53 -16.70
CA ASP A 53 6.34 -11.85 -16.61
C ASP A 53 5.30 -11.98 -15.48
N GLY A 54 5.02 -10.87 -14.78
CA GLY A 54 4.11 -10.82 -13.64
C GLY A 54 4.71 -11.31 -12.32
N THR A 55 5.96 -11.77 -12.30
CA THR A 55 6.61 -12.19 -11.05
C THR A 55 6.92 -10.99 -10.16
N ILE A 56 6.78 -11.20 -8.86
CA ILE A 56 7.00 -10.16 -7.87
C ILE A 56 8.51 -9.96 -7.63
N TYR A 57 8.92 -8.70 -7.61
CA TYR A 57 10.20 -8.24 -7.13
C TYR A 57 9.98 -7.17 -6.05
N ASP A 58 10.14 -7.57 -4.79
CA ASP A 58 10.00 -6.67 -3.64
C ASP A 58 11.39 -6.40 -3.03
N PRO A 59 11.96 -5.20 -3.25
CA PRO A 59 13.29 -4.83 -2.73
C PRO A 59 13.30 -4.68 -1.20
N THR A 60 12.13 -4.65 -0.57
CA THR A 60 11.95 -4.41 0.87
C THR A 60 11.28 -5.57 1.60
N ARG A 61 11.19 -6.75 0.96
CA ARG A 61 10.54 -7.94 1.53
C ARG A 61 11.07 -8.37 2.89
N GLU A 62 12.34 -8.06 3.18
CA GLU A 62 13.00 -8.34 4.46
C GLU A 62 12.45 -7.49 5.63
N GLN A 63 11.63 -6.46 5.36
CA GLN A 63 10.91 -5.75 6.43
C GLN A 63 9.89 -6.66 7.12
N PHE A 64 9.44 -7.71 6.44
CA PHE A 64 8.50 -8.69 6.96
C PHE A 64 9.25 -9.96 7.37
N PRO A 65 8.88 -10.59 8.50
CA PRO A 65 9.49 -11.85 8.91
C PRO A 65 9.27 -12.98 7.90
N SER A 66 8.21 -12.89 7.08
CA SER A 66 7.89 -13.84 6.00
C SER A 66 8.74 -13.65 4.75
N LYS A 67 9.55 -12.59 4.65
CA LYS A 67 10.53 -12.37 3.58
C LYS A 67 9.99 -12.48 2.15
N GLY A 68 8.75 -12.03 1.93
CA GLY A 68 8.07 -12.05 0.64
C GLY A 68 7.36 -13.37 0.31
N LEU A 69 7.21 -14.28 1.28
CA LEU A 69 6.40 -15.49 1.15
C LEU A 69 4.91 -15.27 1.47
N GLY A 70 4.51 -14.01 1.68
CA GLY A 70 3.12 -13.63 1.89
C GLY A 70 2.35 -13.44 0.59
N ILE A 71 1.14 -12.91 0.72
CA ILE A 71 0.24 -12.64 -0.42
C ILE A 71 0.35 -11.15 -0.76
N TYR A 72 0.56 -10.84 -2.03
CA TYR A 72 0.55 -9.47 -2.54
C TYR A 72 -0.73 -9.23 -3.32
N THR A 73 -1.51 -8.26 -2.88
CA THR A 73 -2.79 -7.90 -3.47
C THR A 73 -2.70 -6.48 -4.03
N PRO A 74 -2.64 -6.29 -5.36
CA PRO A 74 -2.64 -4.97 -5.97
C PRO A 74 -3.84 -4.14 -5.52
N TYR A 75 -3.62 -2.85 -5.27
CA TYR A 75 -4.70 -1.92 -4.99
C TYR A 75 -5.51 -1.65 -6.26
N VAL A 76 -6.83 -1.75 -6.16
CA VAL A 76 -7.75 -1.69 -7.31
C VAL A 76 -8.31 -0.30 -7.61
N GLY A 77 -7.87 0.73 -6.88
CA GLY A 77 -8.37 2.09 -7.09
C GLY A 77 -9.62 2.44 -6.29
N ILE A 78 -10.11 1.58 -5.39
CA ILE A 78 -11.36 1.79 -4.65
C ILE A 78 -11.08 2.09 -3.17
N VAL A 79 -11.65 3.18 -2.66
CA VAL A 79 -11.64 3.55 -1.23
C VAL A 79 -13.04 3.52 -0.64
N GLU A 80 -13.11 3.28 0.66
CA GLU A 80 -14.35 3.37 1.44
C GLU A 80 -14.51 4.77 2.06
N CYS A 81 -15.69 5.37 1.92
CA CYS A 81 -16.02 6.63 2.56
C CYS A 81 -16.07 6.47 4.10
N ALA A 82 -15.25 7.22 4.83
CA ALA A 82 -15.14 7.16 6.29
C ALA A 82 -16.43 7.55 7.04
N ASN A 83 -17.35 8.27 6.39
CA ASN A 83 -18.63 8.66 6.99
C ASN A 83 -19.75 7.64 6.73
N CYS A 84 -19.90 7.19 5.48
CA CYS A 84 -21.07 6.41 5.07
C CYS A 84 -20.78 4.99 4.56
N GLY A 85 -19.52 4.58 4.50
CA GLY A 85 -19.11 3.24 4.04
C GLY A 85 -19.22 3.01 2.53
N LYS A 86 -19.57 4.04 1.75
CA LYS A 86 -19.70 3.91 0.28
C LYS A 86 -18.32 3.69 -0.35
N GLU A 87 -18.20 2.64 -1.16
CA GLU A 87 -17.05 2.42 -2.05
C GLU A 87 -17.09 3.38 -3.25
N ILE A 88 -15.98 4.07 -3.50
CA ILE A 88 -15.80 5.04 -4.59
C ILE A 88 -14.41 4.91 -5.19
N PRO A 89 -14.21 5.31 -6.47
CA PRO A 89 -12.88 5.46 -7.03
C PRO A 89 -12.05 6.47 -6.22
N GLU A 90 -10.78 6.15 -5.98
CA GLU A 90 -9.85 7.00 -5.22
C GLU A 90 -9.72 8.39 -5.85
N GLU A 91 -9.76 8.47 -7.18
CA GLU A 91 -9.72 9.73 -7.92
C GLU A 91 -10.96 10.62 -7.73
N GLU A 92 -12.09 10.04 -7.31
CA GLU A 92 -13.33 10.77 -6.99
C GLU A 92 -13.43 11.16 -5.51
N ALA A 93 -12.57 10.57 -4.67
CA ALA A 93 -12.60 10.77 -3.23
C ALA A 93 -11.91 12.07 -2.80
N SER A 94 -12.53 12.79 -1.86
CA SER A 94 -11.84 13.84 -1.11
C SER A 94 -11.13 13.24 0.09
N PHE A 95 -9.86 13.55 0.29
CA PHE A 95 -9.07 13.04 1.42
C PHE A 95 -8.79 14.12 2.47
N GLU A 96 -8.95 13.76 3.74
CA GLU A 96 -8.37 14.46 4.88
C GLU A 96 -7.50 13.47 5.65
N SER A 97 -6.18 13.66 5.56
CA SER A 97 -5.20 12.68 6.05
C SER A 97 -5.50 11.26 5.51
N ARG A 98 -5.86 10.31 6.40
CA ARG A 98 -6.16 8.91 6.06
C ARG A 98 -7.64 8.63 5.77
N TYR A 99 -8.51 9.63 5.89
CA TYR A 99 -9.95 9.46 5.71
C TYR A 99 -10.37 9.89 4.31
N ALA A 100 -11.09 9.03 3.62
CA ALA A 100 -11.68 9.32 2.30
C ALA A 100 -13.16 9.68 2.45
N PHE A 101 -13.66 10.60 1.62
CA PHE A 101 -15.05 11.03 1.63
C PHE A 101 -15.64 11.08 0.23
N CYS A 102 -16.84 10.53 0.07
CA CYS A 102 -17.57 10.50 -1.20
C CYS A 102 -18.25 11.82 -1.57
N SER A 103 -18.29 12.79 -0.64
CA SER A 103 -18.88 14.10 -0.86
C SER A 103 -18.47 15.08 0.23
N ASN A 104 -18.57 16.38 -0.05
CA ASN A 104 -18.39 17.44 0.94
C ASN A 104 -19.37 17.33 2.11
N LEU A 105 -20.59 16.83 1.87
CA LEU A 105 -21.57 16.60 2.93
C LEU A 105 -21.08 15.50 3.90
N CYS A 106 -20.59 14.38 3.36
CA CYS A 106 -20.04 13.30 4.18
C CYS A 106 -18.80 13.74 4.98
N HIS A 107 -17.92 14.52 4.35
CA HIS A 107 -16.78 15.11 5.05
C HIS A 107 -17.26 16.01 6.20
N GLY A 108 -18.18 16.91 5.90
CA GLY A 108 -18.75 17.86 6.85
C GLY A 108 -19.44 17.22 8.06
N GLN A 109 -20.24 16.18 7.82
CA GLN A 109 -20.88 15.39 8.88
C GLN A 109 -19.86 14.69 9.78
N PHE A 110 -18.82 14.10 9.18
CA PHE A 110 -17.78 13.38 9.91
C PHE A 110 -16.98 14.30 10.85
N VAL A 111 -16.69 15.53 10.42
CA VAL A 111 -15.95 16.51 11.23
C VAL A 111 -16.84 17.42 12.08
N GLY A 112 -18.17 17.26 12.03
CA GLY A 112 -19.13 17.96 12.88
C GLY A 112 -19.42 19.42 12.49
N VAL A 113 -19.39 19.75 11.19
CA VAL A 113 -19.65 21.11 10.68
C VAL A 113 -20.91 21.22 9.81
N TYR A 114 -21.73 20.16 9.76
CA TYR A 114 -23.04 20.09 9.09
C TYR A 114 -24.08 19.40 9.97
#